data_AF-A0A0L7K305-F1
#
_entry.id   AF-A0A0L7K305-F1
#
_cell.length_a   1.000
_cell.length_b   1.000
_cell.length_c   1.000
_cell.angle_alpha   90.00
_cell.angle_beta   90.00
_cell.angle_gamma   90.00
#
_symmetry.space_group_name_H-M   'P 1'
#
loop_
_entity.id
_entity.type
_entity.pdbx_description
1 polymer ?
#
loop_
_entity_poly.entity_id
_entity_poly.type
_entity_poly.pdbx_seq_one_letter_code
_entity_poly.pdbx_strand_id
1 'polypeptide(L)'
;MPRCTLCLGRPAEHRFGTKACAAPTRRGVLEKKERKKRIWIREWMARRSLGATRMILNELYHEDPREYKAVMRVTPEQVERLLNLIKTKIERQDTLMRDAIAARVKLEATLCFLSSGMSFRLLSVFFRISKASISKFIPEVCDAISEALDEYFQ
;
A
#
# COMPACT_ATOMS: atom_id res chain seq x y z
N MET A 1 4.82 9.40 43.11
CA MET A 1 5.19 10.41 44.13
C MET A 1 5.73 9.65 45.34
N PRO A 2 6.81 10.07 46.03
CA PRO A 2 7.35 11.43 46.06
C PRO A 2 8.79 11.56 45.51
N ARG A 3 9.12 12.83 45.24
CA ARG A 3 10.42 13.41 44.93
C ARG A 3 11.38 13.27 46.12
N CYS A 4 12.68 13.28 45.85
CA CYS A 4 13.61 14.04 46.68
C CYS A 4 14.76 14.61 45.84
N THR A 5 14.78 15.92 45.81
CA THR A 5 15.82 16.82 45.32
C THR A 5 17.00 16.78 46.30
N LEU A 6 18.23 16.65 45.83
CA LEU A 6 19.36 17.23 46.55
C LEU A 6 20.44 17.73 45.59
N CYS A 7 20.75 19.00 45.78
CA CYS A 7 21.71 19.83 45.09
C CYS A 7 23.16 19.49 45.46
N LEU A 8 24.06 20.34 44.97
CA LEU A 8 25.47 20.58 45.36
C LEU A 8 26.43 19.76 44.47
N GLY A 9 27.40 20.31 43.75
CA GLY A 9 28.02 21.63 43.72
C GLY A 9 29.43 21.42 43.13
N ARG A 10 29.79 22.25 42.13
CA ARG A 10 31.13 22.40 41.48
C ARG A 10 32.29 22.41 42.52
N PRO A 11 33.59 22.15 42.17
CA PRO A 11 34.31 23.02 41.21
C PRO A 11 35.60 22.52 40.50
N ALA A 12 36.03 23.42 39.59
CA ALA A 12 37.39 23.88 39.28
C ALA A 12 38.35 23.04 38.41
N GLU A 13 38.62 23.63 37.25
CA GLU A 13 39.64 23.32 36.25
C GLU A 13 40.97 23.99 36.63
N HIS A 14 42.12 23.38 36.33
CA HIS A 14 43.43 24.06 36.36
C HIS A 14 44.41 23.57 35.27
N ARG A 15 44.81 24.55 34.43
CA ARG A 15 46.13 24.86 33.81
C ARG A 15 46.83 23.93 32.80
N PHE A 16 46.85 24.41 31.56
CA PHE A 16 47.99 24.69 30.64
C PHE A 16 49.29 23.85 30.69
N GLY A 17 49.69 23.35 29.50
CA GLY A 17 51.07 22.95 29.19
C GLY A 17 51.23 22.35 27.78
N THR A 18 51.93 23.08 26.90
CA THR A 18 52.28 22.78 25.50
C THR A 18 53.13 21.51 25.29
N LYS A 19 52.97 20.81 24.15
CA LYS A 19 54.02 20.59 23.11
C LYS A 19 53.62 19.59 22.00
N ALA A 20 54.00 19.99 20.78
CA ALA A 20 54.47 19.21 19.63
C ALA A 20 53.53 18.27 18.84
N CYS A 21 53.54 18.52 17.53
CA CYS A 21 52.91 17.78 16.45
C CYS A 21 53.56 16.40 16.23
N ALA A 22 52.73 15.39 15.96
CA ALA A 22 53.07 14.30 15.03
C ALA A 22 51.75 13.74 14.46
N ALA A 23 51.47 14.06 13.20
CA ALA A 23 50.37 13.45 12.46
C ALA A 23 50.81 12.07 11.93
N PRO A 24 49.97 11.04 12.05
CA PRO A 24 49.88 10.00 11.04
C PRO A 24 48.71 10.35 10.12
N THR A 25 49.07 10.81 8.93
CA THR A 25 48.21 10.92 7.75
C THR A 25 47.55 9.57 7.48
N ARG A 26 46.28 9.40 7.86
CA ARG A 26 45.39 8.46 7.17
C ARG A 26 44.37 9.27 6.39
N ARG A 27 44.69 9.53 5.12
CA ARG A 27 43.70 9.77 4.08
C ARG A 27 42.88 8.47 3.96
N GLY A 28 41.96 8.25 4.89
CA GLY A 28 40.85 7.35 4.69
C GLY A 28 39.96 8.02 3.65
N VAL A 29 40.04 7.56 2.41
CA VAL A 29 39.06 7.87 1.38
C VAL A 29 37.68 7.60 1.99
N LEU A 30 36.88 8.64 2.19
CA LEU A 30 35.47 8.45 2.52
C LEU A 30 34.84 7.81 1.29
N GLU A 31 34.80 6.47 1.27
CA GLU A 31 34.02 5.72 0.30
C GLU A 31 32.60 6.27 0.37
N LYS A 32 32.20 7.00 -0.68
CA LYS A 32 30.82 7.44 -0.85
C LYS A 32 30.00 6.18 -1.00
N LYS A 33 29.42 5.68 0.11
CA LYS A 33 28.42 4.61 0.06
C LYS A 33 27.32 5.06 -0.89
N GLU A 34 27.31 4.52 -2.09
CA GLU A 34 26.25 4.80 -3.06
C GLU A 34 24.92 4.44 -2.41
N ARG A 35 24.05 5.43 -2.27
CA ARG A 35 22.72 5.21 -1.72
C ARG A 35 22.01 4.24 -2.66
N LYS A 36 21.65 3.06 -2.15
CA LYS A 36 20.84 2.09 -2.91
C LYS A 36 19.63 2.82 -3.48
N LYS A 37 19.53 2.85 -4.82
CA LYS A 37 18.43 3.50 -5.53
C LYS A 37 17.12 2.93 -5.00
N ARG A 38 16.16 3.80 -4.63
CA ARG A 38 14.83 3.35 -4.18
C ARG A 38 14.14 2.65 -5.35
N ILE A 39 13.85 1.37 -5.18
CA ILE A 39 13.08 0.60 -6.16
C ILE A 39 11.63 1.10 -6.12
N TRP A 40 11.18 1.73 -7.20
CA TRP A 40 9.85 2.32 -7.31
C TRP A 40 8.74 1.26 -7.39
N ILE A 41 8.97 0.16 -8.11
CA ILE A 41 8.09 -1.01 -8.24
C ILE A 41 8.98 -2.26 -8.37
N ARG A 42 8.58 -3.38 -7.78
CA ARG A 42 9.25 -4.67 -7.99
C ARG A 42 8.85 -5.26 -9.33
N GLU A 43 9.76 -5.93 -10.03
CA GLU A 43 9.54 -6.48 -11.37
C GLU A 43 8.26 -7.33 -11.50
N TRP A 44 7.97 -8.17 -10.50
CA TRP A 44 6.76 -8.99 -10.51
C TRP A 44 5.45 -8.18 -10.35
N MET A 45 5.49 -7.01 -9.69
CA MET A 45 4.35 -6.09 -9.58
C MET A 45 4.18 -5.20 -10.82
N ALA A 46 5.24 -5.01 -11.62
CA ALA A 46 5.14 -4.27 -12.87
C ALA A 46 4.26 -4.99 -13.89
N ARG A 47 4.21 -6.33 -13.83
CA ARG A 47 3.37 -7.20 -14.67
C ARG A 47 1.89 -7.19 -14.22
N ARG A 48 1.22 -6.03 -14.27
CA ARG A 48 -0.19 -5.89 -13.87
C ARG A 48 -1.17 -6.68 -14.72
N SER A 49 -0.81 -7.00 -15.97
CA SER A 49 -1.64 -7.78 -16.88
C SER A 49 -2.01 -9.16 -16.34
N LEU A 50 -1.15 -9.77 -15.51
CA LEU A 50 -1.40 -11.09 -14.90
C LEU A 50 -1.89 -10.98 -13.44
N GLY A 51 -2.59 -9.89 -13.10
CA GLY A 51 -3.33 -9.79 -11.84
C GLY A 51 -4.56 -10.72 -11.82
N ALA A 52 -5.06 -11.06 -10.63
CA ALA A 52 -6.18 -11.98 -10.46
C ALA A 52 -7.42 -11.64 -11.28
N THR A 53 -7.77 -10.36 -11.42
CA THR A 53 -8.91 -9.87 -12.23
C THR A 53 -8.90 -10.37 -13.67
N ARG A 54 -7.73 -10.42 -14.31
CA ARG A 54 -7.59 -10.83 -15.72
C ARG A 54 -7.29 -12.33 -15.89
N MET A 55 -6.92 -12.98 -14.79
CA MET A 55 -6.59 -14.40 -14.75
C MET A 55 -7.79 -15.15 -14.15
N ILE A 56 -7.62 -15.70 -12.95
CA ILE A 56 -8.58 -16.58 -12.28
C ILE A 56 -9.99 -15.97 -12.16
N LEU A 57 -10.13 -14.67 -11.87
CA LEU A 57 -11.46 -14.07 -11.73
C LEU A 57 -12.18 -13.95 -13.07
N ASN A 58 -11.45 -13.74 -14.16
CA ASN A 58 -12.02 -13.72 -15.50
C ASN A 58 -12.41 -15.13 -15.96
N GLU A 59 -11.57 -16.12 -15.67
CA GLU A 59 -11.87 -17.54 -15.92
C GLU A 59 -13.12 -17.98 -15.16
N LEU A 60 -13.18 -17.73 -13.85
CA LEU A 60 -14.36 -18.04 -13.02
C LEU A 60 -15.62 -17.30 -13.49
N TYR A 61 -15.50 -16.06 -13.94
CA TYR A 61 -16.64 -15.30 -14.44
C TYR A 61 -17.30 -15.97 -15.65
N HIS A 62 -16.51 -16.59 -16.54
CA HIS A 62 -17.02 -17.21 -17.77
C HIS A 62 -17.30 -18.71 -17.63
N GLU A 63 -16.50 -19.44 -16.87
CA GLU A 63 -16.56 -20.90 -16.79
C GLU A 63 -17.38 -21.40 -15.61
N ASP A 64 -17.25 -20.78 -14.42
CA ASP A 64 -17.96 -21.21 -13.21
C ASP A 64 -18.47 -20.03 -12.35
N PRO A 65 -19.67 -19.52 -12.65
CA PRO A 65 -20.32 -18.48 -11.86
C PRO A 65 -20.61 -18.87 -10.41
N ARG A 66 -20.67 -20.17 -10.09
CA ARG A 66 -20.94 -20.65 -8.73
C ARG A 66 -19.71 -20.44 -7.85
N GLU A 67 -18.54 -20.79 -8.35
CA GLU A 67 -17.29 -20.59 -7.64
C GLU A 67 -16.94 -19.10 -7.54
N TYR A 68 -17.22 -18.32 -8.59
CA TYR A 68 -17.12 -16.85 -8.52
C TYR A 68 -17.95 -16.28 -7.36
N LYS A 69 -19.21 -16.73 -7.24
CA LYS A 69 -20.09 -16.33 -6.14
C LYS A 69 -19.59 -16.81 -4.78
N ALA A 70 -18.95 -17.99 -4.70
CA ALA A 70 -18.38 -18.48 -3.45
C ALA A 70 -17.26 -17.56 -2.93
N VAL A 71 -16.39 -17.10 -3.84
CA VAL A 71 -15.27 -16.19 -3.52
C VAL A 71 -15.77 -14.79 -3.17
N MET A 72 -16.63 -14.19 -4.00
CA MET A 72 -17.04 -12.79 -3.82
C MET A 72 -18.28 -12.62 -2.95
N ARG A 73 -19.05 -13.68 -2.66
CA ARG A 73 -20.37 -13.67 -2.00
C ARG A 73 -21.46 -12.89 -2.76
N VAL A 74 -21.17 -12.45 -3.99
CA VAL A 74 -22.08 -11.74 -4.90
C VAL A 74 -22.04 -12.41 -6.27
N THR A 75 -23.15 -12.36 -7.02
CA THR A 75 -23.20 -12.93 -8.37
C THR A 75 -22.45 -12.04 -9.37
N PRO A 76 -21.96 -12.58 -10.50
CA PRO A 76 -21.31 -11.78 -11.53
C PRO A 76 -22.20 -10.63 -12.04
N GLU A 77 -23.52 -10.83 -12.15
CA GLU A 77 -24.41 -9.74 -12.59
C GLU A 77 -24.55 -8.64 -11.53
N GLN A 78 -24.48 -9.00 -10.24
CA GLN A 78 -24.49 -8.03 -9.14
C GLN A 78 -23.22 -7.18 -9.14
N VAL A 79 -22.06 -7.81 -9.38
CA VAL A 79 -20.79 -7.08 -9.49
C VAL A 79 -20.86 -6.06 -10.63
N GLU A 80 -21.44 -6.43 -11.76
CA GLU A 80 -21.46 -5.57 -12.94
C GLU A 80 -22.44 -4.40 -12.76
N ARG A 81 -23.59 -4.65 -12.11
CA ARG A 81 -24.50 -3.59 -11.68
C ARG A 81 -23.83 -2.63 -10.72
N LEU A 82 -23.17 -3.17 -9.68
CA LEU A 82 -22.48 -2.36 -8.69
C LEU A 82 -21.35 -1.54 -9.32
N LEU A 83 -20.59 -2.15 -10.23
CA LEU A 83 -19.52 -1.49 -10.96
C LEU A 83 -20.05 -0.28 -11.74
N ASN A 84 -21.18 -0.42 -12.45
CA ASN A 84 -21.74 0.69 -13.22
C ASN A 84 -22.13 1.89 -12.36
N LEU A 85 -22.62 1.65 -11.14
CA LEU A 85 -23.00 2.71 -10.20
C LEU A 85 -21.78 3.45 -9.64
N ILE A 86 -20.78 2.68 -9.19
CA ILE A 86 -19.61 3.25 -8.51
C ILE A 86 -18.52 3.71 -9.47
N LYS A 87 -18.58 3.32 -10.74
CA LYS A 87 -17.53 3.60 -11.75
C LYS A 87 -17.23 5.08 -11.80
N THR A 88 -18.25 5.93 -11.83
CA THR A 88 -18.11 7.39 -11.87
C THR A 88 -17.35 7.97 -10.67
N LYS A 89 -17.50 7.38 -9.47
CA LYS A 89 -16.84 7.81 -8.23
C LYS A 89 -15.41 7.27 -8.09
N ILE A 90 -15.15 6.08 -8.62
CA ILE A 90 -13.90 5.33 -8.38
C ILE A 90 -12.91 5.41 -9.55
N GLU A 91 -13.38 5.77 -10.74
CA GLU A 91 -12.55 5.92 -11.93
C GLU A 91 -11.52 7.04 -11.73
N ARG A 92 -10.25 6.69 -11.93
CA ARG A 92 -9.13 7.64 -11.87
C ARG A 92 -8.50 7.68 -13.26
N GLN A 93 -8.06 8.87 -13.66
CA GLN A 93 -7.38 9.05 -14.94
C GLN A 93 -5.97 8.46 -14.90
N ASP A 94 -5.55 7.90 -16.03
CA ASP A 94 -4.18 7.45 -16.24
C ASP A 94 -3.22 8.63 -16.16
N THR A 95 -2.06 8.40 -15.54
CA THR A 95 -0.99 9.40 -15.48
C THR A 95 0.14 9.00 -16.41
N LEU A 96 0.88 9.97 -16.95
CA LEU A 96 2.03 9.72 -17.84
C LEU A 96 3.07 8.73 -17.28
N MET A 97 3.12 8.56 -15.95
CA MET A 97 4.08 7.68 -15.28
C MET A 97 3.51 6.31 -14.88
N ARG A 98 2.19 6.18 -14.75
CA ARG A 98 1.51 4.96 -14.30
C ARG A 98 0.07 4.94 -14.78
N ASP A 99 -0.32 3.81 -15.34
CA ASP A 99 -1.73 3.47 -15.56
C ASP A 99 -2.47 3.45 -14.22
N ALA A 100 -3.65 4.04 -14.23
CA ALA A 100 -4.60 3.97 -13.14
C ALA A 100 -5.04 2.52 -12.92
N ILE A 101 -5.40 2.23 -11.69
CA ILE A 101 -6.01 0.94 -11.37
C ILE A 101 -7.45 1.01 -11.86
N ALA A 102 -7.82 0.12 -12.78
CA ALA A 102 -9.18 0.04 -13.30
C ALA A 102 -10.21 -0.11 -12.17
N ALA A 103 -11.38 0.51 -12.34
CA ALA A 103 -12.44 0.49 -11.33
C ALA A 103 -12.86 -0.96 -10.96
N ARG A 104 -12.94 -1.86 -11.95
CA ARG A 104 -13.26 -3.29 -11.73
C ARG A 104 -12.28 -3.96 -10.78
N VAL A 105 -10.98 -3.75 -10.99
CA VAL A 105 -9.92 -4.32 -10.13
C VAL A 105 -10.04 -3.82 -8.69
N LYS A 106 -10.35 -2.53 -8.50
CA LYS A 106 -10.56 -1.97 -7.15
C LYS A 106 -11.78 -2.59 -6.47
N LEU A 107 -12.89 -2.73 -7.21
CA LEU A 107 -14.12 -3.33 -6.68
C LEU A 107 -13.89 -4.80 -6.28
N GLU A 108 -13.34 -5.61 -7.18
CA GLU A 108 -13.07 -7.03 -6.90
C GLU A 108 -12.10 -7.21 -5.73
N ALA A 109 -11.06 -6.36 -5.63
CA ALA A 109 -10.13 -6.40 -4.51
C ALA A 109 -10.81 -6.06 -3.18
N THR A 110 -11.70 -5.07 -3.17
CA THR A 110 -12.50 -4.71 -1.99
C THR A 110 -13.50 -5.81 -1.64
N LEU A 111 -14.17 -6.40 -2.63
CA LEU A 111 -15.10 -7.51 -2.40
C LEU A 111 -14.38 -8.72 -1.81
N CYS A 112 -13.23 -9.12 -2.35
CA CYS A 112 -12.42 -10.20 -1.76
C CYS A 112 -11.95 -9.88 -0.33
N PHE A 113 -11.64 -8.61 -0.05
CA PHE A 113 -11.30 -8.18 1.30
C PHE A 113 -12.50 -8.29 2.26
N LEU A 114 -13.69 -7.85 1.84
CA LEU A 114 -14.91 -7.91 2.65
C LEU A 114 -15.45 -9.34 2.81
N SER A 115 -15.42 -10.14 1.75
CA SER A 115 -15.99 -11.49 1.72
C SER A 115 -15.12 -12.50 2.45
N SER A 116 -13.80 -12.46 2.21
CA SER A 116 -12.86 -13.49 2.64
C SER A 116 -11.95 -13.01 3.78
N GLY A 117 -11.94 -11.70 4.09
CA GLY A 117 -11.09 -11.15 5.15
C GLY A 117 -9.59 -11.23 4.85
N MET A 118 -9.20 -11.26 3.57
CA MET A 118 -7.81 -11.43 3.18
C MET A 118 -6.91 -10.29 3.70
N SER A 119 -5.75 -10.62 4.26
CA SER A 119 -4.79 -9.58 4.65
C SER A 119 -4.32 -8.75 3.45
N PHE A 120 -3.98 -7.48 3.66
CA PHE A 120 -3.44 -6.60 2.60
C PHE A 120 -2.16 -7.14 1.96
N ARG A 121 -1.42 -8.02 2.65
CA ARG A 121 -0.25 -8.69 2.07
C ARG A 121 -0.66 -9.68 0.98
N LEU A 122 -1.65 -10.52 1.25
CA LEU A 122 -2.14 -11.49 0.26
C LEU A 122 -2.81 -10.78 -0.91
N LEU A 123 -3.62 -9.77 -0.61
CA LEU A 123 -4.30 -8.97 -1.64
C LEU A 123 -3.30 -8.28 -2.59
N SER A 124 -2.18 -7.78 -2.03
CA SER A 124 -1.09 -7.18 -2.80
C SER A 124 -0.43 -8.17 -3.76
N VAL A 125 -0.24 -9.42 -3.35
CA VAL A 125 0.33 -10.46 -4.22
C VAL A 125 -0.68 -10.93 -5.28
N PHE A 126 -1.93 -11.14 -4.86
CA PHE A 126 -3.01 -11.66 -5.70
C PHE A 126 -3.40 -10.69 -6.82
N PHE A 127 -3.62 -9.41 -6.50
CA PHE A 127 -3.96 -8.38 -7.49
C PHE A 127 -2.73 -7.64 -8.04
N ARG A 128 -1.52 -7.90 -7.52
CA ARG A 128 -0.26 -7.21 -7.89
C ARG A 128 -0.29 -5.70 -7.69
N ILE A 129 -1.00 -5.27 -6.64
CA ILE A 129 -1.14 -3.86 -6.26
C ILE A 129 -0.30 -3.59 -5.01
N SER A 130 0.24 -2.38 -4.89
CA SER A 130 0.96 -1.99 -3.68
C SER A 130 0.02 -1.92 -2.46
N LYS A 131 0.50 -2.34 -1.29
CA LYS A 131 -0.28 -2.26 -0.03
C LYS A 131 -0.75 -0.84 0.28
N ALA A 132 0.08 0.16 -0.04
CA ALA A 132 -0.26 1.57 0.17
C ALA A 132 -1.43 2.02 -0.72
N SER A 133 -1.50 1.53 -1.95
CA SER A 133 -2.65 1.80 -2.83
C SER A 133 -3.90 1.12 -2.31
N ILE A 134 -3.80 -0.15 -1.91
CA ILE A 134 -4.89 -0.95 -1.32
C ILE A 134 -5.52 -0.23 -0.13
N SER A 135 -4.68 0.20 0.82
CA SER A 135 -5.16 0.90 2.02
C SER A 135 -5.88 2.21 1.72
N LYS A 136 -5.64 2.84 0.56
CA LYS A 136 -6.28 4.09 0.16
C LYS A 136 -7.60 3.86 -0.54
N PHE A 137 -7.64 2.95 -1.51
CA PHE A 137 -8.86 2.77 -2.31
C PHE A 137 -9.92 1.91 -1.62
N ILE A 138 -9.57 1.01 -0.69
CA ILE A 138 -10.58 0.19 0.01
C ILE A 138 -11.65 1.06 0.69
N PRO A 139 -11.30 2.05 1.55
CA PRO A 139 -12.31 2.91 2.14
C PRO A 139 -13.06 3.73 1.09
N GLU A 140 -12.36 4.28 0.08
CA GLU A 140 -12.99 5.02 -1.04
C GLU A 140 -14.08 4.17 -1.74
N VAL A 141 -13.83 2.87 -1.94
CA VAL A 141 -14.78 1.95 -2.56
C VAL A 141 -15.94 1.63 -1.61
N CYS A 142 -15.66 1.39 -0.32
CA CYS A 142 -16.70 1.11 0.68
C CYS A 142 -17.67 2.29 0.85
N ASP A 143 -17.15 3.52 0.86
CA ASP A 143 -17.95 4.74 0.94
C ASP A 143 -18.84 4.86 -0.31
N ALA A 144 -18.27 4.65 -1.49
CA ALA A 144 -19.03 4.66 -2.74
C ALA A 144 -20.12 3.57 -2.80
N ILE A 145 -19.87 2.38 -2.23
CA ILE A 145 -20.87 1.31 -2.13
C ILE A 145 -22.00 1.73 -1.18
N SER A 146 -21.67 2.31 -0.02
CA SER A 146 -22.67 2.76 0.95
C SER A 146 -23.58 3.83 0.36
N GLU A 147 -22.99 4.85 -0.27
CA GLU A 147 -23.75 5.90 -0.96
C GLU A 147 -24.62 5.34 -2.09
N ALA A 148 -24.07 4.43 -2.90
CA ALA A 148 -24.82 3.81 -3.98
C ALA A 148 -26.01 3.00 -3.45
N LEU A 149 -25.88 2.34 -2.29
CA LEU A 149 -26.97 1.57 -1.68
C LEU A 149 -28.02 2.46 -1.02
N ASP A 150 -27.62 3.56 -0.38
CA ASP A 150 -28.56 4.52 0.24
C ASP A 150 -29.55 5.09 -0.79
N GLU A 151 -29.07 5.38 -2.01
CA GLU A 151 -29.91 5.81 -3.14
C GLU A 151 -30.98 4.78 -3.55
N TYR A 152 -30.83 3.49 -3.23
CA TYR A 152 -31.82 2.45 -3.55
C TYR A 152 -32.89 2.25 -2.47
N PHE A 153 -32.63 2.67 -1.22
CA PHE A 153 -33.57 2.47 -0.11
C PHE A 153 -34.46 3.69 0.17
N GLN A 154 -34.22 4.82 -0.51
CA GLN A 154 -35.07 6.02 -0.46
C GLN A 154 -36.15 6.01 -1.54
#